data_AF-A0AAW6PQX1-F1
#
_entry.id   AF-A0AAW6PQX1-F1
#
_cell.length_a   1.000
_cell.length_b   1.000
_cell.length_c   1.000
_cell.angle_alpha   90.00
_cell.angle_beta   90.00
_cell.angle_gamma   90.00
#
_symmetry.space_group_name_H-M   'P 1'
#
loop_
_entity.id
_entity.type
_entity.pdbx_description
1 polymer ?
#
loop_
_entity_poly.entity_id
_entity_poly.type
_entity_poly.pdbx_seq_one_letter_code
_entity_poly.pdbx_strand_id
1 'polypeptide(L)'
;TTRPAAWPTWLRLSGQQARHNERSDYEHFYLTIQAASAGLGLAMASALMVRDELDSGQLQAPFGFVRDGSAYHLLSPQPLDDSGKRQRFAEWVMGECQRCLAHLGLTQNDDPAPPSPPQVR
;
A
#
# COMPACT_ATOMS: atom_id res chain seq x y z
N THR A 1 -3.69 14.19 -3.49
CA THR A 1 -3.38 12.76 -3.30
C THR A 1 -2.19 12.37 -4.15
N THR A 2 -1.27 11.55 -3.62
CA THR A 2 -0.11 11.03 -4.37
C THR A 2 -0.47 9.91 -5.35
N ARG A 3 -1.72 9.41 -5.32
CA ARG A 3 -2.22 8.33 -6.18
C ARG A 3 -3.61 8.67 -6.77
N PRO A 4 -3.69 9.62 -7.72
CA PRO A 4 -4.98 10.05 -8.28
C PRO A 4 -5.76 8.92 -8.98
N ALA A 5 -5.03 7.93 -9.51
CA ALA A 5 -5.57 6.75 -10.19
C ALA A 5 -5.97 5.58 -9.25
N ALA A 6 -5.83 5.72 -7.93
CA ALA A 6 -6.11 4.62 -6.99
C ALA A 6 -7.56 4.11 -7.08
N TRP A 7 -8.54 5.01 -7.01
CA TRP A 7 -9.96 4.66 -7.13
C TRP A 7 -10.33 4.06 -8.50
N PRO A 8 -10.00 4.69 -9.65
CA PRO A 8 -10.22 4.08 -10.96
C PRO A 8 -9.57 2.69 -11.12
N THR A 9 -8.35 2.52 -10.60
CA THR A 9 -7.64 1.24 -10.66
C THR A 9 -8.34 0.20 -9.81
N TRP A 10 -8.72 0.54 -8.59
CA TRP A 10 -9.45 -0.37 -7.70
C TRP A 10 -10.81 -0.76 -8.28
N LEU A 11 -11.61 0.18 -8.79
CA LEU A 11 -12.92 -0.11 -9.42
C LEU A 11 -12.76 -1.11 -10.58
N ARG A 12 -11.74 -0.90 -11.42
CA ARG A 12 -11.43 -1.81 -12.54
C ARG A 12 -11.02 -3.20 -12.06
N LEU A 13 -10.21 -3.30 -11.01
CA LEU A 13 -9.70 -4.58 -10.51
C LEU A 13 -10.69 -5.33 -9.61
N SER A 14 -11.54 -4.62 -8.87
CA SER A 14 -12.54 -5.21 -7.98
C SER A 14 -13.85 -5.57 -8.70
N GLY A 15 -14.06 -5.06 -9.91
CA GLY A 15 -15.32 -5.22 -10.64
C GLY A 15 -16.49 -4.42 -10.05
N GLN A 16 -16.21 -3.57 -9.06
CA GLN A 16 -17.22 -2.75 -8.41
C GLN A 16 -17.59 -1.53 -9.26
N GLN A 17 -18.83 -1.08 -9.12
CA GLN A 17 -19.31 0.16 -9.74
C GLN A 17 -19.32 1.29 -8.70
N ALA A 18 -18.81 2.46 -9.09
CA ALA A 18 -18.92 3.65 -8.26
C ALA A 18 -20.39 4.06 -8.18
N ARG A 19 -20.98 4.00 -6.97
CA ARG A 19 -22.37 4.39 -6.72
C ARG A 19 -22.52 5.87 -6.39
N HIS A 20 -21.42 6.54 -6.00
CA HIS A 20 -21.41 7.94 -5.56
C HIS A 20 -20.27 8.71 -6.22
N ASN A 21 -20.52 10.00 -6.50
CA ASN A 21 -19.59 10.93 -7.13
C ASN A 21 -18.92 11.90 -6.15
N GLU A 22 -19.26 11.84 -4.86
CA GLU A 22 -18.61 12.69 -3.85
C GLU A 22 -17.26 12.10 -3.47
N ARG A 23 -16.20 12.86 -3.77
CA ARG A 23 -14.81 12.48 -3.52
C ARG A 23 -14.07 13.65 -2.91
N SER A 24 -13.41 13.39 -1.79
CA SER A 24 -12.44 14.30 -1.19
C SER A 24 -11.04 13.79 -1.45
N ASP A 25 -10.22 14.60 -2.10
CA ASP A 25 -8.80 14.31 -2.31
C ASP A 25 -7.97 15.03 -1.24
N TYR A 26 -7.24 14.26 -0.44
CA TYR A 26 -6.28 14.79 0.52
C TYR A 26 -4.87 14.74 -0.07
N GLU A 27 -4.00 15.68 0.30
CA GLU A 27 -2.60 15.68 -0.14
C GLU A 27 -1.82 14.52 0.45
N HIS A 28 -2.06 14.24 1.74
CA HIS A 28 -1.41 13.18 2.47
C HIS A 28 -2.34 12.01 2.77
N PHE A 29 -1.81 10.82 2.58
CA PHE A 29 -2.53 9.57 2.75
C PHE A 29 -3.03 9.34 4.19
N TYR A 30 -2.25 9.74 5.20
CA TYR A 30 -2.66 9.61 6.60
C TYR A 30 -3.93 10.42 6.91
N LEU A 31 -4.16 11.56 6.24
CA LEU A 31 -5.39 12.34 6.42
C LEU A 31 -6.61 11.58 5.90
N THR A 32 -6.46 10.82 4.82
CA THR A 32 -7.54 9.97 4.29
C THR A 32 -7.87 8.83 5.26
N ILE A 33 -6.85 8.20 5.86
CA ILE A 33 -7.06 7.18 6.92
C ILE A 33 -7.80 7.82 8.10
N GLN A 34 -7.32 8.95 8.62
CA GLN A 34 -7.93 9.63 9.77
C GLN A 34 -9.39 10.03 9.49
N ALA A 35 -9.70 10.50 8.27
CA ALA A 35 -11.06 10.81 7.86
C ALA A 35 -11.96 9.57 7.89
N ALA A 36 -11.49 8.43 7.37
CA ALA A 36 -12.23 7.17 7.45
C ALA A 36 -12.40 6.68 8.90
N SER A 37 -11.35 6.77 9.72
CA SER A 37 -11.42 6.40 11.15
C SER A 37 -12.39 7.29 11.93
N ALA A 38 -12.55 8.55 11.53
CA ALA A 38 -13.52 9.49 12.09
C ALA A 38 -14.96 9.28 11.55
N GLY A 39 -15.20 8.27 10.70
CA GLY A 39 -16.52 7.96 10.17
C GLY A 39 -16.96 8.83 8.99
N LEU A 40 -16.04 9.54 8.33
CA LEU A 40 -16.36 10.40 7.17
C LEU A 40 -16.52 9.64 5.85
N GLY A 41 -16.34 8.31 5.85
CA GLY A 41 -16.59 7.44 4.70
C GLY A 41 -15.52 6.38 4.47
N LEU A 42 -15.28 6.06 3.20
CA LEU A 42 -14.31 5.05 2.78
C LEU A 42 -12.98 5.68 2.35
N ALA A 43 -11.87 5.07 2.76
CA ALA A 43 -10.53 5.45 2.34
C ALA A 43 -9.91 4.38 1.44
N MET A 44 -9.19 4.81 0.40
CA MET A 44 -8.26 3.93 -0.31
C MET A 44 -6.95 3.89 0.45
N ALA A 45 -6.57 2.69 0.91
CA ALA A 45 -5.39 2.50 1.72
C ALA A 45 -4.50 1.30 1.35
N SER A 46 -3.18 1.47 1.45
CA SER A 46 -2.21 0.38 1.51
C SER A 46 -2.37 -0.40 2.81
N ALA A 47 -2.47 -1.73 2.69
CA ALA A 47 -2.54 -2.66 3.81
C ALA A 47 -1.42 -2.45 4.84
N LEU A 48 -0.20 -2.16 4.38
CA LEU A 48 0.96 -1.93 5.25
C LEU A 48 0.80 -0.69 6.16
N MET A 49 -0.08 0.25 5.78
CA MET A 49 -0.27 1.51 6.51
C MET A 49 -1.48 1.51 7.43
N VAL A 50 -2.37 0.52 7.34
CA VAL A 50 -3.61 0.44 8.14
C VAL A 50 -3.69 -0.80 9.02
N ARG A 51 -2.58 -1.54 9.17
CA ARG A 51 -2.55 -2.77 9.99
C ARG A 51 -3.08 -2.51 11.39
N ASP A 52 -2.59 -1.48 12.06
CA ASP A 52 -2.90 -1.23 13.48
C ASP A 52 -4.38 -0.81 13.65
N GLU A 53 -4.92 -0.02 12.71
CA GLU A 53 -6.35 0.34 12.68
C GLU A 53 -7.26 -0.86 12.39
N LEU A 54 -6.82 -1.81 11.56
CA LEU A 54 -7.54 -3.06 11.33
C LEU A 54 -7.50 -3.97 12.56
N ASP A 55 -6.34 -4.10 13.20
CA ASP A 55 -6.15 -4.95 14.40
C ASP A 55 -6.95 -4.43 15.59
N SER A 56 -7.01 -3.11 15.75
CA SER A 56 -7.81 -2.45 16.80
C SER A 56 -9.31 -2.39 16.48
N GLY A 57 -9.72 -2.75 15.25
CA GLY A 57 -11.09 -2.65 14.78
C GLY A 57 -11.59 -1.22 14.56
N GLN A 58 -10.70 -0.22 14.63
CA GLN A 58 -11.01 1.17 14.28
C GLN A 58 -11.38 1.31 12.80
N LEU A 59 -10.75 0.49 11.95
CA LEU A 59 -11.09 0.35 10.54
C LEU A 59 -11.44 -1.10 10.23
N GLN A 60 -12.23 -1.27 9.18
CA GLN A 60 -12.51 -2.56 8.57
C GLN A 60 -12.26 -2.46 7.08
N ALA A 61 -11.81 -3.57 6.46
CA ALA A 61 -11.62 -3.68 5.03
C ALA A 61 -12.80 -4.44 4.39
N PRO A 62 -13.95 -3.79 4.14
CA PRO A 62 -15.18 -4.48 3.72
C PRO A 62 -15.06 -5.20 2.38
N PHE A 63 -14.13 -4.77 1.52
CA PHE A 63 -13.87 -5.35 0.21
C PHE A 63 -12.50 -6.05 0.13
N GLY A 64 -11.84 -6.24 1.26
CA GLY A 64 -10.47 -6.75 1.31
C GLY A 64 -9.46 -5.85 0.59
N PHE A 65 -8.30 -6.43 0.26
CA PHE A 65 -7.22 -5.75 -0.44
C PHE A 65 -7.00 -6.34 -1.83
N VAL A 66 -6.72 -5.47 -2.79
CA VAL A 66 -6.44 -5.84 -4.19
C VAL A 66 -5.06 -5.30 -4.56
N ARG A 67 -4.21 -6.16 -5.14
CA ARG A 67 -2.90 -5.75 -5.65
C ARG A 67 -3.10 -4.88 -6.90
N ASP A 68 -2.62 -3.65 -6.86
CA ASP A 68 -2.70 -2.68 -7.97
C ASP A 68 -1.41 -2.57 -8.78
N GLY A 69 -0.41 -3.40 -8.47
CA GLY A 69 0.94 -3.36 -9.07
C GLY A 69 1.87 -2.31 -8.45
N SER A 70 1.41 -1.55 -7.45
CA SER A 70 2.28 -0.66 -6.70
C SER A 70 3.12 -1.43 -5.67
N ALA A 71 4.31 -0.91 -5.38
CA ALA A 71 5.23 -1.48 -4.41
C ALA A 71 5.92 -0.37 -3.59
N TYR A 72 6.38 -0.72 -2.40
CA TYR A 72 7.29 0.11 -1.61
C TYR A 72 8.72 -0.36 -1.89
N HIS A 73 9.60 0.59 -2.23
CA HIS A 73 10.99 0.30 -2.50
C HIS A 73 11.88 0.92 -1.43
N LEU A 74 12.85 0.15 -0.95
CA LEU A 74 13.94 0.64 -0.12
C LEU A 74 15.07 1.13 -1.04
N LEU A 75 15.36 2.42 -1.01
CA LEU A 75 16.38 3.04 -1.85
C LEU A 75 17.62 3.37 -1.02
N SER A 76 18.80 3.05 -1.56
CA SER A 76 20.10 3.36 -0.97
C SER A 76 20.99 4.03 -2.02
N PRO A 77 21.73 5.10 -1.66
CA PRO A 77 22.62 5.79 -2.60
C PRO A 77 23.84 4.95 -3.00
N GLN A 78 24.16 3.91 -2.23
CA GLN A 78 25.24 2.97 -2.52
C GLN A 78 24.69 1.54 -2.47
N PRO A 79 25.29 0.59 -3.22
CA PRO A 79 24.96 -0.83 -3.09
C PRO A 79 25.01 -1.27 -1.62
N LEU A 80 24.05 -2.11 -1.24
CA LEU A 80 24.07 -2.72 0.08
C LEU A 80 25.22 -3.74 0.12
N ASP A 81 26.04 -3.64 1.14
CA ASP A 81 27.17 -4.51 1.41
C ASP A 81 26.76 -5.64 2.35
N ASP A 82 27.10 -6.89 2.03
CA ASP A 82 26.62 -8.10 2.72
C ASP A 82 26.82 -8.11 4.25
N SER A 83 27.75 -7.32 4.79
CA SER A 83 28.05 -7.24 6.23
C SER A 83 27.75 -5.87 6.88
N GLY A 84 27.20 -4.92 6.12
CA GLY A 84 27.00 -3.55 6.56
C GLY A 84 25.80 -3.36 7.49
N LYS A 85 25.81 -2.26 8.26
CA LYS A 85 24.64 -1.83 9.06
C LYS A 85 23.41 -1.60 8.16
N ARG A 86 23.63 -1.17 6.92
CA ARG A 86 22.57 -0.91 5.92
C ARG A 86 21.88 -2.19 5.47
N GLN A 87 22.64 -3.24 5.18
CA GLN A 87 22.09 -4.54 4.80
C GLN A 87 21.26 -5.15 5.92
N ARG A 88 21.76 -5.14 7.16
CA ARG A 88 20.98 -5.61 8.32
C ARG A 88 19.67 -4.84 8.52
N PHE A 89 19.71 -3.52 8.32
CA PHE A 89 18.49 -2.72 8.37
C PHE A 89 17.52 -3.05 7.23
N ALA A 90 18.04 -3.22 6.01
CA ALA A 90 17.23 -3.61 4.86
C ALA A 90 16.54 -4.96 5.08
N GLU A 91 17.29 -5.97 5.51
CA GLU A 91 16.77 -7.31 5.86
C GLU A 91 15.71 -7.23 6.95
N TRP A 92 15.96 -6.46 8.00
CA TRP A 92 14.99 -6.25 9.07
C TRP A 92 13.70 -5.60 8.56
N VAL A 93 13.78 -4.49 7.81
CA VAL A 93 12.60 -3.79 7.25
C VAL A 93 11.82 -4.71 6.32
N MET A 94 12.50 -5.45 5.44
CA MET A 94 11.85 -6.41 4.54
C MET A 94 11.14 -7.51 5.34
N GLY A 95 11.77 -8.03 6.39
CA GLY A 95 11.17 -9.00 7.32
C GLY A 95 9.92 -8.45 8.01
N GLU A 96 9.95 -7.20 8.49
CA GLU A 96 8.78 -6.56 9.11
C GLU A 96 7.63 -6.36 8.11
N CYS A 97 7.93 -5.97 6.87
CA CYS A 97 6.93 -5.87 5.80
C CYS A 97 6.29 -7.24 5.50
N GLN A 98 7.11 -8.30 5.39
CA GLN A 98 6.61 -9.65 5.16
C GLN A 98 5.73 -10.15 6.32
N ARG A 99 6.15 -9.90 7.57
CA ARG A 99 5.36 -10.22 8.77
C ARG A 99 4.02 -9.48 8.77
N CYS A 100 4.01 -8.20 8.41
CA CYS A 100 2.80 -7.40 8.31
C CYS A 100 1.84 -7.96 7.25
N LEU A 101 2.34 -8.31 6.07
CA LEU A 101 1.52 -8.90 5.01
C LEU A 101 1.00 -10.29 5.39
N ALA A 102 1.82 -11.11 6.05
CA ALA A 102 1.44 -12.42 6.56
C ALA A 102 0.33 -12.32 7.61
N HIS A 103 0.44 -11.38 8.53
CA HIS A 103 -0.58 -11.11 9.54
C HIS A 103 -1.93 -10.74 8.91
N LEU A 104 -1.91 -9.98 7.82
CA LEU A 104 -3.11 -9.60 7.08
C LEU A 104 -3.58 -10.67 6.06
N GLY A 105 -2.88 -11.81 5.95
CA GLY A 105 -3.21 -12.88 5.00
C GLY A 105 -2.92 -12.54 3.52
N LEU A 106 -2.01 -11.61 3.25
CA LEU A 106 -1.70 -11.06 1.92
C LEU A 106 -0.41 -11.61 1.29
N THR A 107 0.05 -12.79 1.72
CA THR A 107 1.38 -13.34 1.40
C THR A 107 1.60 -13.89 -0.01
N GLN A 108 0.59 -13.99 -0.87
CA GLN A 108 0.79 -14.60 -2.20
C GLN A 108 1.41 -13.67 -3.25
N ASN A 109 2.64 -14.06 -3.59
CA ASN A 109 3.43 -14.02 -4.84
C ASN A 109 3.90 -12.68 -5.44
N ASP A 110 5.16 -12.41 -5.14
CA ASP A 110 6.11 -11.65 -5.95
C ASP A 110 6.48 -12.46 -7.21
N ASP A 111 5.62 -12.48 -8.23
CA ASP A 111 6.19 -12.41 -9.57
C ASP A 111 6.38 -10.93 -9.85
N PRO A 112 7.64 -10.41 -9.85
CA PRO A 112 7.86 -9.05 -10.28
C PRO A 112 7.36 -8.95 -11.72
N ALA A 113 6.40 -8.06 -11.97
CA ALA A 113 6.19 -7.59 -13.32
C ALA A 113 7.57 -7.14 -13.85
N PRO A 114 8.00 -7.59 -15.05
CA PRO A 114 9.32 -7.26 -15.56
C PRO A 114 9.50 -5.74 -15.51
N PRO A 115 10.69 -5.24 -15.11
CA PRO A 115 10.90 -3.81 -14.98
C PRO A 115 10.54 -3.12 -16.29
N SER A 116 9.66 -2.12 -16.23
CA SER A 116 9.38 -1.26 -17.37
C SER A 116 10.70 -0.75 -17.95
N PRO A 117 10.95 -0.88 -19.26
CA PRO A 117 12.21 -0.46 -19.85
C PRO A 117 12.48 1.02 -19.53
N PRO A 118 13.75 1.39 -19.33
CA PRO A 118 14.11 2.76 -18.97
C PRO A 118 13.56 3.71 -20.04
N GLN A 119 12.72 4.65 -19.62
CA GLN A 119 12.37 5.79 -20.45
C GLN A 119 13.61 6.69 -20.52
N VAL A 120 14.46 6.39 -21.50
CA VAL A 120 15.54 7.27 -21.94
C VAL A 120 14.87 8.51 -22.53
N ARG A 121 15.15 9.66 -21.93
CA ARG A 121 14.85 10.97 -22.51
C ARG A 121 16.07 11.47 -23.26
#